data_AF-A0A0P0MFR3-F1
#
_entry.id   AF-A0A0P0MFR3-F1
#
_cell.length_a   1.000
_cell.length_b   1.000
_cell.length_c   1.000
_cell.angle_alpha   90.00
_cell.angle_beta   90.00
_cell.angle_gamma   90.00
#
_symmetry.space_group_name_H-M   'P 1'
#
loop_
_entity.id
_entity.type
_entity.pdbx_description
1 polymer ?
#
loop_
_entity_poly.entity_id
_entity_poly.type
_entity_poly.pdbx_seq_one_letter_code
_entity_poly.pdbx_strand_id
1 'polypeptide(L)'
;MSKATIRIGSTKEFFARAQLVGQKIDRGDQIEELFTLSFGDPEDFLDIFREPLRQILIALRHPKSIEELVDELRGNSSDLHQNLNKLTELGLVVRSQIATTSVVDRKAYQRAHKDVVVELLCEDPELAEIYLTTALEESYLPGGQEALMNARKYVAEAEEISARSIRFQSVWQAIAATPSDAASMQARSMLMMEISSFVEKLEMTHGDVAALLGVSKSDIAKLIEGNFNHFDLDMLLDMAALAGLSPKVSLGEPKFPLA
;
A
#
# COMPACT_ATOMS: atom_id res chain seq x y z
N MET A 1 -12.04 7.53 -35.96
CA MET A 1 -13.07 6.84 -35.14
C MET A 1 -12.33 6.02 -34.10
N SER A 2 -12.08 6.57 -32.92
CA SER A 2 -11.40 5.88 -31.82
C SER A 2 -12.29 4.74 -31.33
N LYS A 3 -11.78 3.51 -31.40
CA LYS A 3 -12.55 2.29 -31.09
C LYS A 3 -12.34 1.96 -29.61
N ALA A 4 -13.23 2.45 -28.75
CA ALA A 4 -13.19 2.11 -27.32
C ALA A 4 -13.54 0.62 -27.14
N THR A 5 -12.64 -0.15 -26.53
CA THR A 5 -12.86 -1.58 -26.26
C THR A 5 -12.98 -1.80 -24.76
N ILE A 6 -14.17 -2.17 -24.28
CA ILE A 6 -14.46 -2.43 -22.87
C ILE A 6 -14.12 -3.89 -22.57
N ARG A 7 -13.33 -4.15 -21.52
CA ARG A 7 -12.90 -5.49 -21.11
C ARG A 7 -12.81 -5.58 -19.59
N ILE A 8 -13.05 -6.77 -19.06
CA ILE A 8 -12.78 -7.13 -17.66
C ILE A 8 -11.44 -7.89 -17.65
N GLY A 9 -10.58 -7.66 -16.66
CA GLY A 9 -9.27 -8.33 -16.55
C GLY A 9 -8.62 -8.12 -15.19
N SER A 10 -7.54 -8.86 -14.93
CA SER A 10 -6.79 -8.78 -13.66
C SER A 10 -5.68 -7.72 -13.70
N THR A 11 -5.19 -7.30 -12.52
CA THR A 11 -4.06 -6.37 -12.38
C THR A 11 -2.80 -6.86 -13.11
N LYS A 12 -2.54 -8.17 -13.08
CA LYS A 12 -1.42 -8.79 -13.81
C LYS A 12 -1.54 -8.60 -15.32
N GLU A 13 -2.74 -8.75 -15.85
CA GLU A 13 -3.01 -8.57 -17.28
C GLU A 13 -2.98 -7.09 -17.70
N PHE A 14 -3.30 -6.18 -16.79
CA PHE A 14 -3.14 -4.73 -17.02
C PHE A 14 -1.68 -4.36 -17.26
N PHE A 15 -0.77 -4.77 -16.38
CA PHE A 15 0.66 -4.46 -16.52
C PHE A 15 1.28 -5.09 -17.77
N ALA A 16 0.92 -6.35 -18.07
CA ALA A 16 1.37 -7.02 -19.30
C ALA A 16 0.97 -6.25 -20.57
N ARG A 17 -0.20 -5.59 -20.57
CA ARG A 17 -0.64 -4.75 -21.70
C ARG A 17 0.07 -3.40 -21.75
N ALA A 18 0.26 -2.75 -20.61
CA ALA A 18 1.00 -1.48 -20.54
C ALA A 18 2.42 -1.65 -21.09
N GLN A 19 3.09 -2.76 -20.74
CA GLN A 19 4.39 -3.12 -21.30
C GLN A 19 4.33 -3.37 -22.82
N LEU A 20 3.33 -4.09 -23.32
CA LEU A 20 3.13 -4.31 -24.76
C LEU A 20 2.91 -3.02 -25.56
N VAL A 21 2.21 -2.05 -24.98
CA VAL A 21 2.01 -0.72 -25.60
C VAL A 21 3.31 0.07 -25.58
N GLY A 22 4.04 0.09 -24.45
CA GLY A 22 5.37 0.70 -24.36
C GLY A 22 6.32 0.18 -25.45
N GLN A 23 6.42 -1.14 -25.58
CA GLN A 23 7.24 -1.80 -26.60
C GLN A 23 6.86 -1.43 -28.05
N LYS A 24 5.60 -1.09 -28.32
CA LYS A 24 5.17 -0.59 -29.64
C LYS A 24 5.59 0.87 -29.87
N ILE A 25 5.58 1.71 -28.82
CA ILE A 25 6.07 3.10 -28.88
C ILE A 25 7.56 3.07 -29.23
N ASP A 26 8.29 2.18 -28.57
CA ASP A 26 9.74 2.07 -28.67
C ASP A 26 10.22 1.60 -30.06
N ARG A 27 9.37 0.86 -30.77
CA ARG A 27 9.60 0.42 -32.15
C ARG A 27 9.20 1.45 -33.20
N GLY A 28 8.59 2.57 -32.79
CA GLY A 28 8.05 3.58 -33.68
C GLY A 28 6.80 3.13 -34.43
N ASP A 29 6.16 2.05 -33.99
CA ASP A 29 4.92 1.56 -34.58
C ASP A 29 3.81 2.59 -34.35
N GLN A 30 2.91 2.77 -35.33
CA GLN A 30 1.71 3.57 -35.10
C GLN A 30 0.87 2.91 -34.01
N ILE A 31 0.79 3.56 -32.86
CA ILE A 31 -0.12 3.19 -31.79
C ILE A 31 -1.48 3.80 -32.11
N GLU A 32 -2.51 2.96 -32.21
CA GLU A 32 -3.88 3.45 -32.06
C GLU A 32 -3.97 4.15 -30.71
N GLU A 33 -4.36 5.43 -30.65
CA GLU A 33 -4.50 6.21 -29.40
C GLU A 33 -5.44 5.50 -28.39
N LEU A 34 -4.92 4.49 -27.70
CA LEU A 34 -5.62 3.64 -26.76
C LEU A 34 -5.06 3.94 -25.37
N PHE A 35 -5.86 4.64 -24.57
CA PHE A 35 -5.65 4.71 -23.13
C PHE A 35 -6.44 3.58 -22.48
N THR A 36 -5.86 2.92 -21.46
CA THR A 36 -6.55 1.92 -20.65
C THR A 36 -6.87 2.53 -19.30
N LEU A 37 -8.16 2.51 -18.94
CA LEU A 37 -8.66 3.05 -17.68
C LEU A 37 -9.36 1.93 -16.93
N SER A 38 -9.05 1.77 -15.64
CA SER A 38 -9.49 0.65 -14.81
C SER A 38 -10.31 1.16 -13.63
N PHE A 39 -11.41 0.46 -13.33
CA PHE A 39 -12.39 0.85 -12.32
C PHE A 39 -12.64 -0.30 -11.36
N GLY A 40 -12.86 0.02 -10.09
CA GLY A 40 -13.31 -0.94 -9.09
C GLY A 40 -14.79 -1.31 -9.29
N ASP A 41 -15.61 -0.33 -9.68
CA ASP A 41 -17.03 -0.50 -10.01
C ASP A 41 -17.30 -0.18 -11.50
N PRO A 42 -17.93 -1.09 -12.27
CA PRO A 42 -18.35 -0.82 -13.64
C PRO A 42 -19.27 0.39 -13.84
N GLU A 43 -20.02 0.83 -12.83
CA GLU A 43 -20.88 2.02 -12.93
C GLU A 43 -20.07 3.32 -13.05
N ASP A 44 -18.95 3.43 -12.32
CA ASP A 44 -18.04 4.58 -12.37
C ASP A 44 -17.47 4.79 -13.78
N PHE A 45 -17.16 3.67 -14.46
CA PHE A 45 -16.71 3.68 -15.85
C PHE A 45 -17.77 4.29 -16.77
N LEU A 46 -19.01 3.83 -16.67
CA LEU A 46 -20.11 4.24 -17.56
C LEU A 46 -20.45 5.72 -17.39
N ASP A 47 -20.31 6.25 -16.17
CA ASP A 47 -20.56 7.65 -15.87
C ASP A 47 -19.60 8.59 -16.62
N ILE A 48 -18.36 8.18 -16.86
CA ILE A 48 -17.37 9.00 -17.57
C ILE A 48 -17.71 9.20 -19.04
N PHE A 49 -18.34 8.21 -19.68
CA PHE A 49 -18.76 8.31 -21.08
C PHE A 49 -20.05 9.11 -21.26
N ARG A 50 -20.73 9.43 -20.16
CA ARG A 50 -21.91 10.29 -20.17
C ARG A 50 -21.50 11.76 -20.17
N GLU A 51 -22.41 12.58 -20.69
CA GLU A 51 -22.33 14.02 -20.52
C GLU A 51 -22.56 14.36 -19.04
N PRO A 52 -21.84 15.33 -18.46
CA PRO A 52 -20.88 16.25 -19.08
C PRO A 52 -19.40 15.85 -18.92
N LEU A 53 -19.09 14.75 -18.21
CA LEU A 53 -17.71 14.32 -17.90
C LEU A 53 -16.89 14.05 -19.17
N ARG A 54 -17.53 13.45 -20.18
CA ARG A 54 -16.90 13.15 -21.47
C ARG A 54 -16.36 14.40 -22.17
N GLN A 55 -17.11 15.51 -22.19
CA GLN A 55 -16.69 16.73 -22.88
C GLN A 55 -15.53 17.41 -22.16
N ILE A 56 -15.54 17.37 -20.83
CA ILE A 56 -14.45 17.91 -20.01
C ILE A 56 -13.15 17.16 -20.32
N LEU A 57 -13.19 15.83 -20.40
CA LEU A 57 -12.02 15.02 -20.75
C LEU A 57 -11.54 15.28 -22.19
N ILE A 58 -12.46 15.49 -23.14
CA ILE A 58 -12.10 15.86 -24.53
C ILE A 58 -11.46 17.26 -24.57
N ALA A 59 -11.96 18.22 -23.79
CA ALA A 59 -11.42 19.56 -23.73
C ALA A 59 -10.04 19.60 -23.04
N LEU A 60 -9.80 18.73 -22.06
CA LEU A 60 -8.52 18.60 -21.33
C LEU A 60 -7.42 17.85 -22.11
N ARG A 61 -7.42 17.94 -23.44
CA ARG A 61 -6.30 17.47 -24.28
C ARG A 61 -4.97 18.16 -23.96
N HIS A 62 -5.03 19.36 -23.40
CA HIS A 62 -3.90 20.11 -22.85
C HIS A 62 -4.31 20.72 -21.49
N PRO A 63 -3.34 21.04 -20.61
CA PRO A 63 -3.62 21.76 -19.37
C PRO A 63 -4.31 23.09 -19.67
N LYS A 64 -5.44 23.35 -18.99
CA LYS A 64 -6.26 24.56 -19.16
C LYS A 64 -6.67 25.11 -17.80
N SER A 65 -6.87 26.43 -17.73
CA SER A 65 -7.49 27.04 -16.56
C SER A 65 -8.98 26.70 -16.48
N ILE A 66 -9.58 26.92 -15.31
CA ILE A 66 -11.02 26.72 -15.15
C ILE A 66 -11.78 27.72 -16.03
N GLU A 67 -11.32 28.96 -16.15
CA GLU A 67 -11.92 29.96 -17.03
C GLU A 67 -11.86 29.54 -18.51
N GLU A 68 -10.73 29.03 -18.99
CA GLU A 68 -10.57 28.54 -20.36
C GLU A 68 -11.51 27.36 -20.67
N LEU A 69 -11.70 26.45 -19.70
CA LEU A 69 -12.63 25.33 -19.85
C LEU A 69 -14.10 25.77 -19.84
N VAL A 70 -14.45 26.76 -19.00
CA VAL A 70 -15.80 27.34 -18.97
C VAL A 70 -16.13 27.97 -20.33
N ASP A 71 -15.20 28.74 -20.89
CA ASP A 71 -15.37 29.43 -22.18
C ASP A 71 -15.49 28.44 -23.35
N GLU A 72 -14.67 27.39 -23.37
CA GLU A 72 -14.67 26.39 -24.45
C GLU A 72 -15.90 25.49 -24.42
N LEU A 73 -16.30 25.05 -23.22
CA LEU A 73 -17.46 24.16 -23.04
C LEU A 73 -18.79 24.94 -23.03
N ARG A 74 -18.75 26.27 -23.07
CA ARG A 74 -19.92 27.17 -22.95
C ARG A 74 -20.83 26.78 -21.77
N GLY A 75 -20.21 26.35 -20.67
CA GLY A 75 -20.88 25.76 -19.51
C GLY A 75 -21.00 26.74 -18.33
N ASN A 76 -21.72 26.33 -17.29
CA ASN A 76 -21.72 27.04 -16.01
C ASN A 76 -20.52 26.59 -15.16
N SER A 77 -19.82 27.54 -14.56
CA SER A 77 -18.69 27.30 -13.66
C SER A 77 -19.05 26.35 -12.52
N SER A 78 -20.25 26.47 -11.92
CA SER A 78 -20.68 25.60 -10.81
C SER A 78 -20.76 24.12 -11.22
N ASP A 79 -21.39 23.85 -12.37
CA ASP A 79 -21.53 22.49 -12.89
C ASP A 79 -20.15 21.94 -13.30
N LEU A 80 -19.30 22.77 -13.91
CA LEU A 80 -17.94 22.38 -14.25
C LEU A 80 -17.13 22.01 -13.00
N HIS A 81 -17.25 22.77 -11.91
CA HIS A 81 -16.57 22.45 -10.64
C HIS A 81 -17.03 21.13 -10.04
N GLN A 82 -18.34 20.85 -10.05
CA GLN A 82 -18.86 19.56 -9.55
C GLN A 82 -18.37 18.39 -10.39
N ASN A 83 -18.39 18.53 -11.71
CA ASN A 83 -17.95 17.47 -12.62
C ASN A 83 -16.43 17.25 -12.57
N LEU A 84 -15.66 18.33 -12.45
CA LEU A 84 -14.21 18.24 -12.23
C LEU A 84 -13.88 17.62 -10.87
N ASN A 85 -14.69 17.83 -9.82
CA ASN A 85 -14.50 17.15 -8.53
C ASN A 85 -14.70 15.63 -8.70
N LYS A 86 -15.78 15.21 -9.37
CA LYS A 86 -16.06 13.81 -9.65
C LYS A 86 -14.93 13.16 -10.48
N LEU A 87 -14.40 13.85 -11.49
CA LEU A 87 -13.23 13.39 -12.25
C LEU A 87 -11.94 13.33 -11.41
N THR A 88 -11.81 14.19 -10.40
CA THR A 88 -10.66 14.18 -9.47
C THR A 88 -10.76 13.01 -8.49
N GLU A 89 -11.95 12.74 -7.95
CA GLU A 89 -12.23 11.57 -7.09
C GLU A 89 -11.97 10.25 -7.83
N LEU A 90 -12.28 10.20 -9.13
CA LEU A 90 -11.98 9.07 -10.01
C LEU A 90 -10.52 9.03 -10.50
N GLY A 91 -9.67 9.99 -10.11
CA GLY A 91 -8.26 10.04 -10.47
C GLY A 91 -7.96 10.39 -11.94
N LEU A 92 -8.94 10.92 -12.67
CA LEU A 92 -8.85 11.23 -14.10
C LEU A 92 -8.37 12.65 -14.38
N VAL A 93 -8.53 13.54 -13.41
CA VAL A 93 -8.11 14.95 -13.47
C VAL A 93 -7.45 15.31 -12.16
N VAL A 94 -6.39 16.10 -12.21
CA VAL A 94 -5.74 16.67 -11.01
C VAL A 94 -5.83 18.19 -11.11
N ARG A 95 -6.10 18.86 -9.99
CA ARG A 95 -6.13 20.32 -9.89
C ARG A 95 -4.87 20.84 -9.20
N SER A 96 -4.24 21.86 -9.77
CA SER A 96 -3.11 22.56 -9.16
C SER A 96 -3.36 24.08 -9.15
N GLN A 97 -3.07 24.76 -8.04
CA GLN A 97 -3.01 26.23 -8.02
C GLN A 97 -1.68 26.70 -8.62
N ILE A 98 -1.74 27.34 -9.78
CA ILE A 98 -0.56 27.93 -10.43
C ILE A 98 -0.51 29.40 -10.01
N ALA A 99 0.40 29.76 -9.11
CA ALA A 99 0.73 31.16 -8.87
C ALA A 99 1.29 31.75 -10.18
N THR A 100 0.79 32.92 -10.57
CA THR A 100 1.11 33.66 -11.80
C THR A 100 2.58 34.09 -11.85
N THR A 101 3.44 33.13 -12.12
CA THR A 101 4.82 33.32 -12.56
C THR A 101 5.04 32.30 -13.66
N SER A 102 5.50 32.79 -14.81
CA SER A 102 5.56 32.14 -16.12
C SER A 102 6.54 30.98 -16.21
N VAL A 103 6.48 30.04 -15.27
CA VAL A 103 7.19 28.78 -15.30
C VAL A 103 6.13 27.72 -15.14
N VAL A 104 5.84 26.99 -16.22
CA VAL A 104 5.02 25.77 -16.15
C VAL A 104 5.78 24.81 -15.23
N ASP A 105 5.39 24.77 -13.96
CA ASP A 105 6.06 23.94 -12.95
C ASP A 105 5.65 22.47 -13.13
N ARG A 106 6.34 21.81 -14.06
CA ARG A 106 6.26 20.36 -14.28
C ARG A 106 6.62 19.54 -13.03
N LYS A 107 7.20 20.12 -11.97
CA LYS A 107 7.52 19.39 -10.73
C LYS A 107 6.30 19.10 -9.87
N ALA A 108 5.24 19.91 -9.95
CA ALA A 108 4.08 19.76 -9.05
C ALA A 108 3.17 18.56 -9.41
N TYR A 109 3.15 18.12 -10.67
CA TYR A 109 2.35 16.96 -11.14
C TYR A 109 3.03 15.61 -10.92
N GLN A 110 4.22 15.63 -10.36
CA GLN A 110 5.01 14.47 -10.05
C GLN A 110 4.95 14.30 -8.54
N ARG A 111 4.05 13.43 -8.06
CA ARG A 111 4.52 12.42 -7.10
C ARG A 111 5.65 11.75 -7.88
N ALA A 112 6.90 12.20 -7.68
CA ALA A 112 7.91 12.07 -8.74
C ALA A 112 8.00 10.61 -9.10
N HIS A 113 8.01 10.28 -10.40
CA HIS A 113 8.12 8.89 -10.85
C HIS A 113 9.22 8.15 -10.07
N LYS A 114 10.30 8.87 -9.75
CA LYS A 114 11.29 8.56 -8.73
C LYS A 114 10.71 8.05 -7.39
N ASP A 115 9.95 8.87 -6.67
CA ASP A 115 9.46 8.59 -5.32
C ASP A 115 8.58 7.33 -5.29
N VAL A 116 7.72 7.15 -6.30
CA VAL A 116 6.87 5.95 -6.43
C VAL A 116 7.72 4.70 -6.69
N VAL A 117 8.71 4.80 -7.57
CA VAL A 117 9.60 3.68 -7.89
C VAL A 117 10.47 3.33 -6.68
N VAL A 118 11.00 4.33 -5.97
CA VAL A 118 11.80 4.13 -4.75
C VAL A 118 10.96 3.49 -3.64
N GLU A 119 9.71 3.91 -3.44
CA GLU A 119 8.78 3.31 -2.47
C GLU A 119 8.51 1.83 -2.79
N LEU A 120 8.16 1.51 -4.05
CA LEU A 120 7.95 0.14 -4.51
C LEU A 120 9.18 -0.75 -4.34
N LEU A 121 10.38 -0.24 -4.67
CA LEU A 121 11.64 -0.95 -4.50
C LEU A 121 12.01 -1.18 -3.02
N CYS A 122 11.58 -0.30 -2.11
CA CYS A 122 11.74 -0.51 -0.67
C CYS A 122 10.81 -1.60 -0.13
N GLU A 123 9.58 -1.68 -0.66
CA GLU A 123 8.61 -2.71 -0.30
C GLU A 123 9.04 -4.10 -0.82
N ASP A 124 9.44 -4.18 -2.09
CA ASP A 124 9.82 -5.41 -2.78
C ASP A 124 11.22 -5.32 -3.42
N PRO A 125 12.27 -5.76 -2.70
CA PRO A 125 13.65 -5.75 -3.19
C PRO A 125 13.88 -6.62 -4.43
N GLU A 126 13.03 -7.63 -4.69
CA GLU A 126 13.16 -8.48 -5.88
C GLU A 126 12.88 -7.69 -7.18
N LEU A 127 12.15 -6.57 -7.08
CA LEU A 127 11.90 -5.67 -8.20
C LEU A 127 13.17 -4.95 -8.69
N ALA A 128 14.21 -4.82 -7.87
CA ALA A 128 15.44 -4.11 -8.24
C ALA A 128 16.16 -4.78 -9.42
N GLU A 129 16.26 -6.11 -9.41
CA GLU A 129 16.87 -6.88 -10.49
C GLU A 129 16.06 -6.77 -11.79
N ILE A 130 14.73 -6.87 -11.68
CA ILE A 130 13.82 -6.75 -12.82
C ILE A 130 13.92 -5.35 -13.42
N TYR A 131 13.95 -4.31 -12.58
CA TYR A 131 13.99 -2.92 -13.02
C TYR A 131 15.31 -2.57 -13.72
N LEU A 132 16.44 -3.01 -13.18
CA LEU A 132 17.76 -2.81 -13.80
C LEU A 132 17.92 -3.61 -15.10
N THR A 133 17.45 -4.85 -15.12
CA THR A 133 17.54 -5.73 -16.30
C THR A 133 16.73 -5.15 -17.45
N THR A 134 15.48 -4.76 -17.18
CA THR A 134 14.60 -4.11 -18.17
C THR A 134 15.24 -2.82 -18.69
N ALA A 135 15.73 -1.95 -17.81
CA ALA A 135 16.36 -0.70 -18.23
C ALA A 135 17.68 -0.90 -19.00
N LEU A 136 18.43 -1.98 -18.72
CA LEU A 136 19.65 -2.33 -19.44
C LEU A 136 19.33 -2.88 -20.83
N GLU A 137 18.36 -3.79 -20.92
CA GLU A 137 17.83 -4.33 -22.18
C GLU A 137 17.32 -3.21 -23.08
N GLU A 138 16.67 -2.20 -22.53
CA GLU A 138 16.09 -1.08 -23.28
C GLU A 138 17.07 0.10 -23.47
N SER A 139 18.30 -0.01 -22.99
CA SER A 139 19.26 1.11 -22.96
C SER A 139 19.68 1.64 -24.34
N TYR A 140 19.47 0.87 -25.40
CA TYR A 140 19.75 1.27 -26.79
C TYR A 140 18.63 2.12 -27.43
N LEU A 141 17.47 2.21 -26.78
CA LEU A 141 16.33 2.99 -27.27
C LEU A 141 16.51 4.48 -26.96
N PRO A 142 15.82 5.39 -27.67
CA PRO A 142 15.85 6.83 -27.38
C PRO A 142 15.44 7.12 -25.92
N GLY A 143 16.33 7.74 -25.14
CA GLY A 143 16.11 7.97 -23.70
C GLY A 143 16.43 6.75 -22.82
N GLY A 144 16.73 5.58 -23.38
CA GLY A 144 17.06 4.35 -22.65
C GLY A 144 18.32 4.47 -21.78
N GLN A 145 19.34 5.21 -22.24
CA GLN A 145 20.52 5.51 -21.43
C GLN A 145 20.18 6.38 -20.20
N GLU A 146 19.23 7.31 -20.33
CA GLU A 146 18.75 8.13 -19.22
C GLU A 146 17.86 7.31 -18.28
N ALA A 147 17.02 6.42 -18.82
CA ALA A 147 16.22 5.48 -18.04
C ALA A 147 17.09 4.51 -17.24
N LEU A 148 18.16 3.95 -17.84
CA LEU A 148 19.13 3.10 -17.15
C LEU A 148 19.88 3.85 -16.04
N MET A 149 20.27 5.10 -16.28
CA MET A 149 20.89 5.95 -15.27
C MET A 149 19.94 6.23 -14.11
N ASN A 150 18.68 6.55 -14.40
CA ASN A 150 17.64 6.77 -13.39
C ASN A 150 17.34 5.48 -12.62
N ALA A 151 17.25 4.33 -13.28
CA ALA A 151 17.01 3.05 -12.64
C ALA A 151 18.12 2.70 -11.65
N ARG A 152 19.39 2.86 -12.05
CA ARG A 152 20.54 2.69 -11.15
C ARG A 152 20.48 3.63 -9.95
N LYS A 153 20.11 4.89 -10.17
CA LYS A 153 19.98 5.89 -9.11
C LYS A 153 18.87 5.53 -8.13
N TYR A 154 17.71 5.10 -8.62
CA TYR A 154 16.56 4.77 -7.78
C TYR A 154 16.78 3.48 -7.00
N VAL A 155 17.41 2.46 -7.60
CA VAL A 155 17.80 1.24 -6.88
C VAL A 155 18.79 1.55 -5.78
N ALA A 156 19.85 2.33 -6.06
CA ALA A 156 20.82 2.70 -5.02
C ALA A 156 20.18 3.49 -3.87
N GLU A 157 19.25 4.39 -4.17
CA GLU A 157 18.50 5.15 -3.15
C GLU A 157 17.56 4.25 -2.34
N ALA A 158 16.85 3.32 -2.99
CA ALA A 158 15.98 2.35 -2.32
C ALA A 158 16.78 1.36 -1.46
N GLU A 159 17.97 0.93 -1.91
CA GLU A 159 18.90 0.11 -1.13
C GLU A 159 19.43 0.86 0.08
N GLU A 160 19.78 2.15 -0.05
CA GLU A 160 20.21 2.99 1.07
C GLU A 160 19.08 3.18 2.10
N ILE A 161 17.86 3.47 1.63
CA ILE A 161 16.67 3.59 2.48
C ILE A 161 16.35 2.27 3.16
N SER A 162 16.38 1.15 2.43
CA SER A 162 16.12 -0.18 2.96
C SER A 162 17.21 -0.65 3.92
N ALA A 163 18.48 -0.31 3.68
CA ALA A 163 19.59 -0.59 4.59
C ALA A 163 19.50 0.23 5.88
N ARG A 164 18.93 1.44 5.81
CA ARG A 164 18.62 2.27 6.98
C ARG A 164 17.33 1.85 7.69
N SER A 165 16.42 1.20 6.97
CA SER A 165 15.19 0.63 7.50
C SER A 165 15.48 -0.70 8.17
N ILE A 166 15.36 -0.74 9.50
CA ILE A 166 15.45 -2.00 10.23
C ILE A 166 14.20 -2.80 9.89
N ARG A 167 14.32 -3.80 9.02
CA ARG A 167 13.26 -4.82 8.86
C ARG A 167 13.22 -5.65 10.13
N PHE A 168 12.25 -5.36 10.98
CA PHE A 168 11.95 -6.16 12.15
C PHE A 168 11.31 -7.48 11.71
N GLN A 169 11.75 -8.60 12.27
CA GLN A 169 11.18 -9.92 11.93
C GLN A 169 9.77 -10.09 12.50
N SER A 170 9.36 -9.22 13.42
CA SER A 170 8.05 -9.24 14.04
C SER A 170 7.71 -7.86 14.62
N VAL A 171 6.42 -7.57 14.82
CA VAL A 171 5.96 -6.30 15.39
C VAL A 171 6.55 -6.06 16.79
N TRP A 172 6.74 -7.13 17.57
CA TRP A 172 7.35 -7.09 18.89
C TRP A 172 8.82 -6.66 18.84
N GLN A 173 9.60 -7.08 17.83
CA GLN A 173 10.95 -6.56 17.65
C GLN A 173 10.96 -5.06 17.30
N ALA A 174 9.91 -4.56 16.63
CA ALA A 174 9.81 -3.15 16.25
C ALA A 174 9.50 -2.22 17.43
N ILE A 175 8.73 -2.69 18.40
CA ILE A 175 8.24 -1.88 19.52
C ILE A 175 9.01 -2.09 20.83
N ALA A 176 9.72 -3.20 20.98
CA ALA A 176 10.41 -3.55 22.22
C ALA A 176 11.80 -2.89 22.32
N ALA A 177 12.20 -2.53 23.54
CA ALA A 177 13.51 -1.94 23.78
C ALA A 177 14.66 -2.95 23.65
N THR A 178 14.39 -4.23 23.92
CA THR A 178 15.39 -5.30 23.87
C THR A 178 14.83 -6.57 23.22
N PRO A 179 15.69 -7.48 22.70
CA PRO A 179 15.24 -8.78 22.19
C PRO A 179 14.51 -9.62 23.25
N SER A 180 14.92 -9.50 24.52
CA SER A 180 14.25 -10.17 25.65
C SER A 180 12.84 -9.63 25.87
N ASP A 181 12.67 -8.30 25.80
CA ASP A 181 11.35 -7.68 25.91
C ASP A 181 10.44 -8.09 24.75
N ALA A 182 10.97 -8.13 23.52
CA ALA A 182 10.22 -8.58 22.35
C ALA A 182 9.70 -10.02 22.54
N ALA A 183 10.58 -10.94 22.98
CA ALA A 183 10.22 -12.33 23.22
C ALA A 183 9.18 -12.47 24.35
N SER A 184 9.36 -11.75 25.46
CA SER A 184 8.39 -11.72 26.56
C SER A 184 7.05 -11.18 26.09
N MET A 185 7.04 -10.08 25.33
CA MET A 185 5.79 -9.49 24.87
C MET A 185 5.05 -10.40 23.90
N GLN A 186 5.77 -11.06 23.00
CA GLN A 186 5.21 -12.03 22.08
C GLN A 186 4.56 -13.19 22.84
N ALA A 187 5.32 -13.84 23.73
CA ALA A 187 4.82 -14.98 24.51
C ALA A 187 3.59 -14.62 25.35
N ARG A 188 3.63 -13.48 26.07
CA ARG A 188 2.50 -13.01 26.88
C ARG A 188 1.28 -12.71 26.04
N SER A 189 1.44 -12.03 24.89
CA SER A 189 0.31 -11.72 24.00
C SER A 189 -0.37 -12.97 23.46
N MET A 190 0.41 -13.99 23.07
CA MET A 190 -0.12 -15.26 22.59
C MET A 190 -0.91 -15.98 23.68
N LEU A 191 -0.35 -16.08 24.89
CA LEU A 191 -1.04 -16.69 26.02
C LEU A 191 -2.33 -15.95 26.40
N MET A 192 -2.28 -14.61 26.49
CA MET A 192 -3.47 -13.82 26.80
C MET A 192 -4.59 -14.05 25.78
N MET A 193 -4.29 -14.08 24.49
CA MET A 193 -5.31 -14.32 23.45
C MET A 193 -5.95 -15.70 23.60
N GLU A 194 -5.16 -16.75 23.79
CA GLU A 194 -5.67 -18.11 23.94
C GLU A 194 -6.48 -18.29 25.23
N ILE A 195 -6.00 -17.74 26.35
CA ILE A 195 -6.71 -17.81 27.64
C ILE A 195 -8.00 -16.98 27.56
N SER A 196 -7.99 -15.77 27.00
CA SER A 196 -9.21 -14.97 26.81
C SER A 196 -10.23 -15.70 25.94
N SER A 197 -9.79 -16.30 24.83
CA SER A 197 -10.68 -17.11 23.98
C SER A 197 -11.27 -18.31 24.71
N PHE A 198 -10.49 -18.95 25.58
CA PHE A 198 -10.98 -20.02 26.45
C PHE A 198 -12.03 -19.51 27.44
N VAL A 199 -11.74 -18.40 28.13
CA VAL A 199 -12.65 -17.79 29.13
C VAL A 199 -13.97 -17.36 28.50
N GLU A 200 -13.94 -16.74 27.31
CA GLU A 200 -15.14 -16.29 26.59
C GLU A 200 -16.05 -17.45 26.16
N LYS A 201 -15.50 -18.65 25.94
CA LYS A 201 -16.28 -19.85 25.58
C LYS A 201 -16.93 -20.53 26.78
N LEU A 202 -16.51 -20.20 28.00
CA LEU A 202 -17.10 -20.74 29.21
C LEU A 202 -18.35 -19.93 29.58
N GLU A 203 -19.49 -20.59 29.72
CA GLU A 203 -20.71 -19.99 30.29
C GLU A 203 -20.63 -19.90 31.83
N MET A 204 -19.50 -19.41 32.34
CA MET A 204 -19.18 -19.34 33.76
C MET A 204 -19.08 -17.89 34.21
N THR A 205 -19.32 -17.64 35.50
CA THR A 205 -19.10 -16.29 36.04
C THR A 205 -17.60 -16.02 36.17
N HIS A 206 -17.18 -14.75 36.18
CA HIS A 206 -15.76 -14.40 36.41
C HIS A 206 -15.22 -14.99 37.73
N GLY A 207 -16.08 -15.23 38.73
CA GLY A 207 -15.66 -15.85 39.99
C GLY A 207 -15.34 -17.33 39.84
N ASP A 208 -16.14 -18.06 39.06
CA ASP A 208 -15.93 -19.48 38.81
C ASP A 208 -14.70 -19.70 37.91
N VAL A 209 -14.52 -18.85 36.90
CA VAL A 209 -13.33 -18.86 36.04
C VAL A 209 -12.08 -18.55 36.86
N ALA A 210 -12.14 -17.56 37.76
CA ALA A 210 -11.02 -17.21 38.63
C ALA A 210 -10.60 -18.41 39.52
N ALA A 211 -11.58 -19.12 40.09
CA ALA A 211 -11.33 -20.32 40.88
C ALA A 211 -10.71 -21.46 40.05
N LEU A 212 -11.19 -21.66 38.81
CA LEU A 212 -10.66 -22.65 37.88
C LEU A 212 -9.20 -22.37 37.50
N LEU A 213 -8.89 -21.10 37.21
CA LEU A 213 -7.57 -20.67 36.76
C LEU A 213 -6.62 -20.31 37.91
N GLY A 214 -7.04 -20.46 39.17
CA GLY A 214 -6.20 -20.20 40.34
C GLY A 214 -5.81 -18.72 40.55
N VAL A 215 -6.61 -17.78 40.03
CA VAL A 215 -6.34 -16.33 40.09
C VAL A 215 -7.47 -15.56 40.76
N SER A 216 -7.33 -14.24 40.92
CA SER A 216 -8.40 -13.41 41.47
C SER A 216 -9.44 -13.05 40.40
N LYS A 217 -10.67 -12.72 40.84
CA LYS A 217 -11.71 -12.18 39.96
C LYS A 217 -11.28 -10.89 39.25
N SER A 218 -10.42 -10.09 39.90
CA SER A 218 -9.86 -8.88 39.28
C SER A 218 -8.92 -9.20 38.13
N ASP A 219 -8.20 -10.32 38.21
CA ASP A 219 -7.29 -10.73 37.14
C ASP A 219 -8.09 -11.16 35.93
N ILE A 220 -9.20 -11.89 36.11
CA ILE A 220 -10.10 -12.23 34.98
C ILE A 220 -10.67 -10.98 34.31
N ALA A 221 -11.09 -9.97 35.08
CA ALA A 221 -11.57 -8.71 34.51
C ALA A 221 -10.47 -8.00 33.69
N LYS A 222 -9.26 -7.89 34.25
CA LYS A 222 -8.11 -7.28 33.57
C LYS A 222 -7.68 -8.04 32.32
N LEU A 223 -7.82 -9.37 32.32
CA LEU A 223 -7.51 -10.21 31.16
C LEU A 223 -8.47 -9.89 30.00
N ILE A 224 -9.77 -9.83 30.29
CA ILE A 224 -10.83 -9.51 29.32
C ILE A 224 -10.68 -8.07 28.81
N GLU A 225 -10.33 -7.13 29.69
CA GLU A 225 -10.05 -5.73 29.32
C GLU A 225 -8.74 -5.57 28.52
N GLY A 226 -7.95 -6.62 28.35
CA GLY A 226 -6.69 -6.58 27.60
C GLY A 226 -5.57 -5.83 28.32
N ASN A 227 -5.57 -5.81 29.67
CA ASN A 227 -4.57 -5.11 30.48
C ASN A 227 -3.22 -5.87 30.48
N PHE A 228 -2.51 -5.76 29.37
CA PHE A 228 -1.28 -6.48 29.07
C PHE A 228 -0.17 -6.30 30.12
N ASN A 229 -0.03 -5.10 30.69
CA ASN A 229 1.03 -4.82 31.65
C ASN A 229 0.79 -5.42 33.04
N HIS A 230 -0.43 -5.90 33.30
CA HIS A 230 -0.77 -6.52 34.58
C HIS A 230 -0.24 -7.95 34.70
N PHE A 231 -0.05 -8.65 33.58
CA PHE A 231 0.31 -10.06 33.56
C PHE A 231 1.79 -10.26 33.25
N ASP A 232 2.47 -10.99 34.12
CA ASP A 232 3.77 -11.58 33.83
C ASP A 232 3.61 -12.91 33.07
N LEU A 233 4.73 -13.44 32.57
CA LEU A 233 4.72 -14.66 31.77
C LEU A 233 4.38 -15.90 32.62
N ASP A 234 4.86 -15.95 33.87
CA ASP A 234 4.67 -17.09 34.77
C ASP A 234 3.20 -17.27 35.14
N MET A 235 2.52 -16.19 35.51
CA MET A 235 1.09 -16.20 35.80
C MET A 235 0.28 -16.67 34.59
N LEU A 236 0.62 -16.22 33.38
CA LEU A 236 -0.08 -16.65 32.16
C LEU A 236 0.18 -18.12 31.84
N LEU A 237 1.38 -18.63 32.09
CA LEU A 237 1.70 -20.05 31.92
C LEU A 237 0.89 -20.90 32.91
N ASP A 238 0.81 -20.49 34.17
CA ASP A 238 0.03 -21.19 35.20
C ASP A 238 -1.46 -21.20 34.84
N MET A 239 -2.01 -20.06 34.43
CA MET A 239 -3.40 -19.96 33.96
C MET A 239 -3.64 -20.88 32.74
N ALA A 240 -2.76 -20.87 31.75
CA ALA A 240 -2.90 -21.72 30.57
C ALA A 240 -2.79 -23.22 30.92
N ALA A 241 -1.92 -23.60 31.85
CA ALA A 241 -1.81 -24.96 32.33
C ALA A 241 -3.08 -25.41 33.07
N LEU A 242 -3.62 -24.58 33.96
CA LEU A 242 -4.87 -24.85 34.68
C LEU A 242 -6.10 -24.88 33.75
N ALA A 243 -6.08 -24.10 32.66
CA ALA A 243 -7.07 -24.16 31.59
C ALA A 243 -6.97 -25.44 30.72
N GLY A 244 -5.92 -26.26 30.91
CA GLY A 244 -5.69 -27.46 30.10
C GLY A 244 -5.11 -27.17 28.70
N LEU A 245 -4.67 -25.94 28.42
CA LEU A 245 -4.15 -25.52 27.11
C LEU A 245 -2.76 -26.09 26.81
N SER A 246 -2.08 -26.69 27.80
CA SER A 246 -0.79 -27.37 27.64
C SER A 246 0.27 -26.51 26.93
N PRO A 247 0.68 -25.37 27.50
CA PRO A 247 1.64 -24.46 26.87
C PRO A 247 2.97 -25.16 26.58
N LYS A 248 3.56 -24.88 25.40
CA LYS A 248 4.82 -25.46 24.97
C LYS A 248 5.81 -24.37 24.59
N VAL A 249 7.08 -24.56 24.95
CA VAL A 249 8.18 -23.69 24.54
C VAL A 249 9.04 -24.43 23.52
N SER A 250 9.23 -23.81 22.37
CA SER A 250 10.17 -24.26 21.34
C SER A 250 11.27 -23.21 21.18
N LEU A 251 12.50 -23.67 20.96
CA LEU A 251 13.65 -22.82 20.70
C LEU A 251 14.05 -22.95 19.23
N GLY A 252 14.33 -21.82 18.58
CA GLY A 252 14.89 -21.79 17.23
C GLY A 252 16.41 -21.93 17.24
N GLU A 253 17.01 -21.98 16.05
CA GLU A 253 18.46 -22.02 15.91
C GLU A 253 19.13 -20.76 16.48
N PRO A 254 20.26 -20.89 17.20
CA PRO A 254 20.99 -19.76 17.73
C PRO A 254 21.58 -18.92 16.58
N LYS A 255 21.32 -17.62 16.60
CA LYS A 255 21.85 -16.67 15.59
C LYS A 255 23.28 -16.21 15.87
N PHE A 256 23.93 -16.76 16.89
CA PHE A 256 25.34 -16.53 17.18
C PHE A 256 26.15 -17.74 16.72
N PRO A 257 27.34 -17.54 16.11
CA PRO A 257 28.19 -18.67 15.76
C PRO A 257 28.53 -19.44 17.04
N LEU A 258 28.13 -20.72 17.06
CA LEU A 258 28.67 -21.67 18.01
C LEU A 258 30.15 -21.85 17.61
N ALA A 259 31.05 -21.38 18.49
CA ALA A 259 32.48 -21.54 18.31
C ALA A 259 32.90 -23.01 18.31
#